data_AF-A0A161PWT3-F1
#
_entry.id   AF-A0A161PWT3-F1
#
_cell.length_a   1.000
_cell.length_b   1.000
_cell.length_c   1.000
_cell.angle_alpha   90.00
_cell.angle_beta   90.00
_cell.angle_gamma   90.00
#
_symmetry.space_group_name_H-M   'P 1'
#
loop_
_entity.id
_entity.type
_entity.pdbx_description
1 polymer ?
#
loop_
_entity_poly.entity_id
_entity_poly.type
_entity_poly.pdbx_seq_one_letter_code
_entity_poly.pdbx_strand_id
1 'polypeptide(L)'
;MRIRMTFNIGSIRFSNIENASAVNFGQSVQADWDSYSKTNTGFGKITGSHNHIEDTKSRVDDPDTVDSIMAETYQTYRPRIHGEGHDR
;
A
#
# COMPACT_ATOMS: atom_id res chain seq x y z
N MET A 1 9.76 -41.19 7.47
CA MET A 1 10.38 -40.70 6.21
C MET A 1 9.64 -39.47 5.76
N ARG A 2 10.32 -38.33 5.55
CA ARG A 2 9.67 -37.05 5.20
C ARG A 2 10.08 -36.72 3.75
N ILE A 3 9.14 -36.76 2.82
CA ILE A 3 9.39 -36.43 1.41
C ILE A 3 9.57 -34.92 1.32
N ARG A 4 10.64 -34.47 0.67
CA ARG A 4 10.89 -33.06 0.35
C ARG A 4 10.65 -32.85 -1.13
N MET A 5 9.74 -31.93 -1.46
CA MET A 5 9.51 -31.48 -2.82
C MET A 5 10.42 -30.29 -3.11
N THR A 6 11.25 -30.41 -4.14
CA THR A 6 12.11 -29.33 -4.61
C THR A 6 11.43 -28.66 -5.79
N PHE A 7 11.20 -27.35 -5.69
CA PHE A 7 10.68 -26.53 -6.77
C PHE A 7 11.81 -25.66 -7.31
N ASN A 8 12.20 -25.87 -8.57
CA ASN A 8 13.23 -25.08 -9.23
C ASN A 8 12.57 -23.93 -9.98
N ILE A 9 12.81 -22.70 -9.52
CA ILE A 9 12.29 -21.50 -10.18
C ILE A 9 13.41 -20.88 -11.01
N GLY A 10 13.22 -20.80 -12.32
CA GLY A 10 14.21 -20.23 -13.24
C GLY A 10 14.39 -18.73 -13.05
N SER A 11 13.30 -17.95 -13.08
CA SER A 11 13.32 -16.55 -12.65
C SER A 11 11.94 -16.06 -12.24
N ILE A 12 11.90 -15.13 -11.29
CA ILE A 12 10.73 -14.31 -10.95
C ILE A 12 11.16 -12.87 -11.16
N ARG A 13 10.48 -12.15 -12.05
CA ARG A 13 10.82 -10.77 -12.37
C ARG A 13 9.60 -9.88 -12.22
N PHE A 14 9.71 -8.89 -11.35
CA PHE A 14 8.75 -7.80 -11.22
C PHE A 14 9.32 -6.57 -11.92
N SER A 15 8.56 -5.98 -12.82
CA SER A 15 8.97 -4.74 -13.51
C SER A 15 8.66 -3.50 -12.68
N ASN A 16 7.57 -3.53 -11.92
CA ASN A 16 7.21 -2.50 -10.95
C ASN A 16 6.32 -3.13 -9.87
N ILE A 17 6.45 -2.64 -8.65
CA ILE A 17 5.62 -2.95 -7.48
C ILE A 17 5.24 -1.59 -6.90
N GLU A 18 3.96 -1.23 -6.99
CA GLU A 18 3.50 0.11 -6.63
C GLU A 18 2.88 0.15 -5.24
N ASN A 19 2.36 1.31 -4.82
CA ASN A 19 1.93 1.54 -3.45
C ASN A 19 0.88 0.52 -2.98
N ALA A 20 0.86 0.28 -1.66
CA ALA A 20 -0.09 -0.64 -1.00
C ALA A 20 0.01 -2.10 -1.46
N SER A 21 1.22 -2.59 -1.76
CA SER A 21 1.39 -3.94 -2.33
C SER A 21 2.32 -4.83 -1.51
N ALA A 22 2.12 -6.14 -1.68
CA ALA A 22 2.89 -7.20 -1.07
C ALA A 22 3.17 -8.30 -2.08
N VAL A 23 4.36 -8.89 -2.03
CA VAL A 23 4.69 -10.12 -2.75
C VAL A 23 5.12 -11.16 -1.73
N ASN A 24 4.44 -12.30 -1.73
CA ASN A 24 4.66 -13.33 -0.72
C ASN A 24 4.64 -14.73 -1.32
N PHE A 25 5.54 -15.60 -0.82
CA PHE A 25 5.70 -16.98 -1.26
C PHE A 25 5.71 -17.92 -0.06
N GLY A 26 5.09 -19.09 -0.22
CA GLY A 26 4.94 -20.06 0.86
C GLY A 26 3.69 -19.79 1.70
N GLN A 27 3.71 -20.18 2.98
CA GLN A 27 2.59 -19.97 3.90
C GLN A 27 2.78 -18.67 4.65
N SER A 28 1.87 -17.72 4.43
CA SER A 28 1.94 -16.40 5.06
C SER A 28 0.58 -15.90 5.48
N VAL A 29 0.55 -15.23 6.62
CA VAL A 29 -0.61 -14.50 7.13
C VAL A 29 -0.31 -13.02 7.01
N GLN A 30 -1.13 -12.31 6.25
CA GLN A 30 -1.09 -10.86 6.11
C GLN A 30 -2.38 -10.33 6.73
N ALA A 31 -2.25 -9.51 7.77
CA ALA A 31 -3.36 -8.93 8.51
C ALA A 31 -3.01 -7.48 8.88
N ASP A 32 -4.04 -6.68 9.16
CA ASP A 32 -3.92 -5.29 9.62
C ASP A 32 -3.18 -4.37 8.63
N TRP A 33 -3.52 -4.46 7.33
CA TRP A 33 -2.97 -3.61 6.29
C TRP A 33 -3.80 -2.34 6.15
N ASP A 34 -3.17 -1.20 6.41
CA ASP A 34 -3.71 0.12 6.09
C ASP A 34 -2.87 0.78 4.98
N SER A 35 -3.53 1.36 3.99
CA SER A 35 -2.83 2.18 2.99
C SER A 35 -3.64 3.40 2.62
N TYR A 36 -2.95 4.54 2.59
CA TYR A 36 -3.51 5.82 2.25
C TYR A 36 -2.62 6.50 1.22
N SER A 37 -3.23 7.02 0.16
CA SER A 37 -2.51 7.78 -0.86
C SER A 37 -3.27 9.05 -1.20
N LYS A 38 -2.53 10.13 -1.39
CA LYS A 38 -3.03 11.40 -1.91
C LYS A 38 -2.09 11.86 -3.00
N THR A 39 -2.67 12.20 -4.14
CA THR A 39 -1.93 12.63 -5.31
C THR A 39 -2.62 13.85 -5.90
N ASN A 40 -1.87 14.93 -6.06
CA ASN A 40 -2.32 16.12 -6.78
C ASN A 40 -1.37 16.34 -7.97
N THR A 41 -1.81 16.01 -9.17
CA THR A 41 -1.02 16.12 -10.40
C THR A 41 -1.59 17.22 -11.30
N GLY A 42 -0.79 18.25 -11.57
CA GLY A 42 -1.23 19.44 -12.30
C GLY A 42 -1.21 19.35 -13.83
N PHE A 43 -0.29 18.59 -14.42
CA PHE A 43 -0.12 18.57 -15.90
C PHE A 43 0.18 17.22 -16.55
N GLY A 44 0.36 16.15 -15.76
CA GLY A 44 0.78 14.87 -16.32
C GLY A 44 2.15 14.96 -17.02
N LYS A 45 2.31 14.23 -18.12
CA LYS A 45 3.58 14.12 -18.87
C LYS A 45 3.54 14.96 -20.14
N ILE A 46 4.42 15.95 -20.24
CA ILE A 46 4.56 16.83 -21.42
C ILE A 46 5.76 16.36 -22.24
N THR A 47 5.56 16.06 -23.53
CA THR A 47 6.57 15.48 -24.43
C THR A 47 6.49 16.08 -25.84
N GLY A 48 7.60 16.18 -26.56
CA GLY A 48 7.69 16.80 -27.90
C GLY A 48 8.47 18.12 -27.91
N SER A 49 8.54 18.80 -29.07
CA SER A 49 9.23 20.08 -29.25
C SER A 49 8.23 21.24 -29.36
N HIS A 50 8.58 22.43 -28.89
CA HIS A 50 7.69 23.62 -28.79
C HIS A 50 6.50 23.48 -27.82
N ASN A 51 6.69 22.77 -26.71
CA ASN A 51 5.69 22.76 -25.63
C ASN A 51 5.82 24.04 -24.80
N HIS A 52 4.76 24.82 -24.71
CA HIS A 52 4.66 26.02 -23.87
C HIS A 52 3.58 25.80 -22.82
N ILE A 53 3.94 25.98 -21.54
CA ILE A 53 3.01 26.00 -20.42
C ILE A 53 3.10 27.40 -19.82
N GLU A 54 2.06 28.19 -19.98
CA GLU A 54 1.99 29.55 -19.50
C GLU A 54 0.75 29.72 -18.62
N ASP A 55 0.81 30.61 -17.63
CA ASP A 55 -0.29 30.94 -16.71
C ASP A 55 -0.92 29.76 -15.95
N THR A 56 -0.09 28.78 -15.58
CA THR A 56 -0.51 27.73 -14.65
C THR A 56 -0.84 28.30 -13.29
N LYS A 57 -2.03 27.99 -12.77
CA LYS A 57 -2.35 28.16 -11.35
C LYS A 57 -2.98 26.91 -10.77
N SER A 58 -2.22 26.18 -9.96
CA SER A 58 -2.74 25.04 -9.19
C SER A 58 -3.13 25.53 -7.79
N ARG A 59 -4.45 25.70 -7.56
CA ARG A 59 -5.01 26.02 -6.24
C ARG A 59 -5.85 24.85 -5.78
N VAL A 60 -5.43 24.20 -4.69
CA VAL A 60 -6.26 23.26 -3.96
C VAL A 60 -6.92 24.06 -2.86
N ASP A 61 -8.24 24.17 -2.91
CA ASP A 61 -9.05 24.83 -1.88
C ASP A 61 -9.76 23.70 -1.13
N ASP A 62 -9.26 23.35 0.05
CA ASP A 62 -9.83 22.33 0.93
C ASP A 62 -10.26 23.01 2.24
N PRO A 63 -11.51 23.48 2.34
CA PRO A 63 -11.99 24.23 3.51
C PRO A 63 -12.44 23.31 4.64
N ASP A 64 -11.58 22.39 5.07
CA ASP A 64 -11.70 21.70 6.35
C ASP A 64 -10.54 22.09 7.30
N THR A 65 -10.69 21.90 8.61
CA THR A 65 -9.62 22.23 9.58
C THR A 65 -8.51 21.16 9.61
N VAL A 66 -8.72 20.04 8.92
CA VAL A 66 -7.86 18.85 8.95
C VAL A 66 -7.84 18.24 7.55
N ASP A 67 -6.80 18.55 6.79
CA ASP A 67 -6.67 18.19 5.36
C ASP A 67 -6.84 16.68 5.09
N SER A 68 -6.73 15.79 6.09
CA SER A 68 -7.26 14.41 6.02
C SER A 68 -7.25 13.72 7.37
N ILE A 69 -8.36 13.09 7.74
CA ILE A 69 -8.44 12.20 8.90
C ILE A 69 -7.97 10.78 8.48
N MET A 70 -6.69 10.61 8.16
CA MET A 70 -6.10 9.29 7.84
C MET A 70 -5.63 8.54 9.10
N ALA A 71 -6.18 8.89 10.25
CA ALA A 71 -5.94 8.21 11.51
C ALA A 71 -7.21 8.23 12.37
N GLU A 72 -8.25 7.53 11.94
CA GLU A 72 -9.34 7.14 12.83
C GLU A 72 -9.86 5.77 12.38
N THR A 73 -9.18 4.67 12.73
CA THR A 73 -9.55 3.89 13.93
C THR A 73 -8.44 2.89 14.26
N TYR A 74 -7.50 3.25 15.14
CA TYR A 74 -6.56 2.29 15.78
C TYR A 74 -7.17 1.63 17.04
N GLN A 75 -8.50 1.72 17.27
CA GLN A 75 -9.09 1.39 18.56
C GLN A 75 -10.20 0.31 18.58
N THR A 76 -10.34 -0.57 17.58
CA THR A 76 -11.32 -1.68 17.69
C THR A 76 -10.86 -3.07 17.24
N TYR A 77 -9.65 -3.28 16.69
CA TYR A 77 -9.17 -4.66 16.44
C TYR A 77 -8.21 -5.13 17.54
N ARG A 78 -8.77 -5.61 18.66
CA ARG A 78 -8.05 -6.51 19.57
C ARG A 78 -8.23 -7.93 19.01
N PRO A 79 -7.25 -8.54 18.34
CA PRO A 79 -7.35 -9.97 18.09
C PRO A 79 -7.31 -10.66 19.46
N ARG A 80 -8.43 -11.27 19.87
CA ARG A 80 -8.38 -12.28 20.92
C ARG A 80 -7.55 -13.42 20.33
N ILE A 81 -6.26 -13.47 20.64
CA ILE A 81 -5.49 -14.69 20.50
C ILE A 81 -6.08 -15.63 21.55
N HIS A 82 -7.15 -16.35 21.18
CA HIS A 82 -7.69 -17.41 22.03
C HIS A 82 -6.73 -18.59 21.92
N GLY A 83 -5.68 -18.50 22.73
CA GLY A 83 -4.64 -19.48 22.92
C GLY A 83 -4.06 -19.34 24.32
N GLU A 84 -4.92 -19.14 25.33
CA GLU A 84 -4.54 -19.30 26.73
C GLU A 84 -5.54 -20.26 27.38
N GLY A 85 -5.27 -21.56 27.17
CA GLY A 85 -5.51 -22.53 28.22
C GLY A 85 -4.31 -22.48 29.15
N HIS A 86 -4.50 -22.00 30.38
CA HIS A 86 -3.64 -22.36 31.49
C HIS A 86 -4.44 -22.27 32.80
N ASP A 87 -4.89 -23.43 33.25
CA ASP A 87 -4.93 -23.87 34.63
C ASP A 87 -4.81 -22.80 35.73
N ARG A 88 -5.95 -22.45 36.35
CA ARG A 88 -6.33 -22.75 37.74
C ARG A 88 -7.45 -21.82 38.21
#